data_AF-D6X9J0-F1
#
_entry.id   AF-D6X9J0-F1
#
_cell.length_a   1.000
_cell.length_b   1.000
_cell.length_c   1.000
_cell.angle_alpha   90.00
_cell.angle_beta   90.00
_cell.angle_gamma   90.00
#
_symmetry.space_group_name_H-M   'P 1'
#
loop_
_entity.id
_entity.type
_entity.pdbx_description
1 polymer ?
#
loop_
_entity_poly.entity_id
_entity_poly.type
_entity_poly.pdbx_seq_one_letter_code
_entity_poly.pdbx_strand_id
1 'polypeptide(L)' 'MSRPLGTQIDHVLVSDDFSVRRARFLDLPDTDHRSLLVELELHDVR' A
#
# COMPACT_ATOMS: atom_id res chain seq x y z
N MET A 1 25.11 4.36 -2.15
CA MET A 1 24.37 5.64 -2.09
C MET A 1 23.01 5.36 -1.47
N SER A 2 22.71 5.91 -0.30
CA SER A 2 21.34 5.87 0.24
C SER A 2 20.45 6.67 -0.69
N ARG A 3 19.37 6.09 -1.21
CA ARG A 3 18.31 6.90 -1.83
C ARG A 3 17.85 7.91 -0.76
N PRO A 4 17.55 9.18 -1.12
CA PRO A 4 16.80 10.03 -0.22
C PRO A 4 15.55 9.26 0.23
N LEU A 5 15.08 9.48 1.46
CA LEU A 5 13.75 9.03 1.85
C LEU A 5 12.79 9.63 0.82
N GLY A 6 12.42 8.84 -0.20
CA GLY A 6 11.57 9.32 -1.28
C GLY A 6 10.24 9.75 -0.68
N THR A 7 9.63 10.80 -1.22
CA THR A 7 8.29 11.19 -0.79
C THR A 7 7.33 10.04 -1.08
N GLN A 8 6.73 9.46 -0.04
CA GLN A 8 5.65 8.51 -0.19
C GLN A 8 4.38 9.30 -0.49
N ILE A 9 3.86 9.19 -1.72
CA ILE A 9 2.63 9.90 -2.17
C ILE A 9 1.47 8.95 -2.43
N ASP A 10 1.74 7.68 -2.76
CA ASP A 10 0.72 6.67 -2.99
C ASP A 10 0.24 6.08 -1.66
N HIS A 11 -1.05 6.25 -1.35
CA HIS A 11 -1.68 5.80 -0.12
C HIS A 11 -2.99 5.08 -0.41
N VAL A 12 -3.30 4.07 0.41
CA VAL A 12 -4.63 3.46 0.49
C VAL A 12 -5.17 3.78 1.89
N LEU A 13 -6.28 4.52 1.96
CA LEU A 13 -6.97 4.84 3.20
C LEU A 13 -8.16 3.89 3.35
N VAL A 14 -8.33 3.32 4.54
CA VAL A 14 -9.40 2.36 4.87
C VAL A 14 -10.17 2.84 6.10
N SER A 15 -11.43 2.40 6.23
CA SER A 15 -12.20 2.60 7.46
C SER A 15 -11.75 1.64 8.57
N ASP A 16 -12.26 1.85 9.77
CA ASP A 16 -12.01 0.99 10.93
C ASP A 16 -12.58 -0.43 10.76
N ASP A 17 -13.37 -0.68 9.71
CA ASP A 17 -13.91 -2.01 9.38
C ASP A 17 -12.84 -2.93 8.77
N PHE A 18 -11.65 -2.42 8.44
CA PHE A 18 -10.57 -3.20 7.84
C PHE A 18 -9.35 -3.33 8.73
N SER A 19 -8.79 -4.53 8.76
CA SER A 19 -7.42 -4.76 9.24
C SER A 19 -6.44 -4.90 8.07
N VAL A 20 -5.25 -4.32 8.22
CA VAL A 20 -4.17 -4.42 7.23
C VAL A 20 -3.28 -5.61 7.58
N ARG A 21 -3.25 -6.62 6.71
CA ARG A 21 -2.40 -7.81 6.90
C ARG A 21 -1.00 -7.60 6.36
N ARG A 22 -0.89 -6.91 5.21
CA ARG A 22 0.39 -6.68 4.54
C ARG A 22 0.32 -5.47 3.61
N ALA A 23 1.39 -4.71 3.53
CA ALA A 23 1.62 -3.70 2.51
C ALA A 23 3.01 -3.91 1.89
N ARG A 24 3.11 -3.84 0.55
CA ARG A 24 4.39 -3.90 -0.16
C ARG A 24 4.34 -3.12 -1.47
N PHE A 25 5.48 -2.54 -1.83
CA PHE A 25 5.67 -2.00 -3.17
C PHE A 25 6.09 -3.11 -4.13
N LEU A 26 5.49 -3.11 -5.31
CA LEU A 26 5.87 -3.95 -6.44
C LEU A 26 6.45 -3.08 -7.54
N ASP A 27 7.48 -3.59 -8.20
CA ASP A 27 8.01 -3.02 -9.43
C ASP A 27 7.23 -3.65 -10.60
N LEU A 28 6.43 -2.85 -11.31
CA LEU A 28 5.70 -3.25 -12.51
C LEU A 28 6.28 -2.55 -13.74
N PRO A 29 6.27 -3.19 -14.93
CA PRO A 29 6.70 -2.53 -16.16
C PRO A 29 5.73 -1.41 -16.57
N ASP A 30 6.23 -0.50 -17.41
CA ASP A 30 5.44 0.55 -18.07
C ASP A 30 4.74 1.56 -17.14
N THR A 31 5.30 1.77 -15.94
CA THR A 31 4.92 2.86 -15.03
C THR A 31 6.18 3.48 -14.39
N ASP A 32 6.14 4.79 -14.13
CA ASP A 32 7.16 5.54 -13.41
C ASP A 32 7.00 5.47 -11.88
N HIS A 33 5.90 4.90 -11.40
CA HIS A 33 5.61 4.68 -9.98
C HIS A 33 5.80 3.20 -9.61
N ARG A 34 6.00 2.94 -8.31
CA ARG A 34 5.88 1.58 -7.77
C ARG A 34 4.45 1.35 -7.33
N SER A 35 3.88 0.19 -7.68
CA SER A 35 2.52 -0.13 -7.26
C SER A 35 2.49 -0.53 -5.79
N LEU A 36 1.64 0.12 -5.00
CA LEU A 36 1.38 -0.27 -3.61
C LEU A 36 0.30 -1.37 -3.57
N LEU A 37 0.71 -2.60 -3.23
CA LEU A 37 -0.20 -3.71 -3.00
C LEU A 37 -0.47 -3.88 -1.51
N VAL A 38 -1.74 -3.83 -1.14
CA VAL A 38 -2.22 -3.97 0.24
C VAL A 38 -3.16 -5.17 0.34
N GLU A 39 -2.93 -6.02 1.34
CA GLU A 39 -3.82 -7.11 1.72
C GLU A 39 -4.66 -6.66 2.92
N LEU A 40 -5.98 -6.63 2.72
CA LEU A 40 -6.95 -6.20 3.70
C LEU A 40 -7.87 -7.36 4.09
N GLU A 41 -8.24 -7.40 5.36
CA GLU A 41 -9.25 -8.29 5.89
C GLU A 41 -10.38 -7.45 6.48
N LEU A 42 -11.60 -7.70 6.01
CA LEU A 42 -12.81 -7.05 6.47
C LEU A 42 -13.27 -7.72 7.78
N HIS A 43 -13.52 -6.92 8.81
CA HIS A 43 -14.15 -7.41 10.03
C HIS A 43 -15.58 -7.85 9.75
N ASP A 44 -16.07 -8.89 10.44
CA ASP A 44 -17.48 -9.28 10.35
C ASP A 44 -18.34 -8.13 10.89
N VAL A 45 -18.86 -7.31 9.98
CA VAL A 45 -19.74 -6.19 10.30
C VAL A 45 -21.11 -6.79 10.56
N ARG A 46 -21.39 -7.07 11.83
CA ARG A 46 -22.72 -7.47 12.29
C ARG A 46 -23.72 -6.33 12.19
#